data_AF-A0A6N3GUS8-F1
#
_entry.id   AF-A0A6N3GUS8-F1
#
_cell.length_a   1.000
_cell.length_b   1.000
_cell.length_c   1.000
_cell.angle_alpha   90.00
_cell.angle_beta   90.00
_cell.angle_gamma   90.00
#
_symmetry.space_group_name_H-M   'P 1'
#
loop_
_entity.id
_entity.type
_entity.pdbx_description
1 polymer ?
#
loop_
_entity_poly.entity_id
_entity_poly.type
_entity_poly.pdbx_seq_one_letter_code
_entity_poly.pdbx_strand_id
1 'polypeptide(L)'
;MKIENLTEGLVLKNYKELCSVLDMPVRDGKSKKLQLQDLARFVELTKEGHKFIVKEIFDVPIEKEDKRKDAKKKGNNSKYSNDIQPLILDTLAKTELGELSLPLSRLLILLKIVNDNYYYGKANIPKLAEIMEMERAFCYDFYFTAHSNFKRKIESALNSLKRRCVIKYKENTYVSVRELDEDKNKTDDIGDWVITTDDSVNMVVERKFRIATKEEERQILKAEKYALKELGYTYITEIVSGYDWGRFNWFVKKYLERTSIAYYYTKYDIIWNREDVIEELESDANFKLSMKARKELQENLNKNIIEMLTSIADKKQLKAIKEQFESIDGTGGKDLYLNKDFLHNNQKLIDMLIVPTARKYKSTLQKPVKTKKKSTKKMVEINSLPF
;
A
#
# COMPACT_ATOMS: atom_id res chain seq x y z
N MET A 1 -39.72 12.47 10.22
CA MET A 1 -39.34 13.89 10.28
C MET A 1 -40.60 14.67 9.98
N LYS A 2 -41.02 15.56 10.89
CA LYS A 2 -42.25 16.34 10.77
C LYS A 2 -41.91 17.76 10.32
N ILE A 3 -41.84 17.97 9.01
CA ILE A 3 -41.45 19.25 8.40
C ILE A 3 -42.54 20.31 8.60
N GLU A 4 -43.79 19.87 8.77
CA GLU A 4 -44.95 20.68 9.15
C GLU A 4 -44.77 21.50 10.43
N ASN A 5 -43.78 21.17 11.28
CA ASN A 5 -43.46 21.91 12.49
C ASN A 5 -42.51 23.10 12.25
N LEU A 6 -42.05 23.31 11.01
CA LEU A 6 -41.19 24.43 10.65
C LEU A 6 -42.00 25.53 9.97
N THR A 7 -41.65 26.77 10.27
CA THR A 7 -42.16 27.97 9.60
C THR A 7 -41.00 28.78 9.07
N GLU A 8 -41.19 29.46 7.95
CA GLU A 8 -40.17 30.38 7.41
C GLU A 8 -39.83 31.47 8.43
N GLY A 9 -38.55 31.78 8.56
CA GLY A 9 -38.02 32.72 9.56
C GLY A 9 -37.87 32.15 10.98
N LEU A 10 -38.21 30.87 11.22
CA LEU A 10 -38.05 30.26 12.55
C LEU A 10 -36.56 30.20 12.95
N VAL A 11 -36.27 30.69 14.15
CA VAL A 11 -34.92 30.69 14.74
C VAL A 11 -34.83 29.62 15.83
N LEU A 12 -33.98 28.63 15.60
CA LEU A 12 -33.72 27.52 16.51
C LEU A 12 -32.34 27.70 17.16
N LYS A 13 -32.25 27.58 18.49
CA LYS A 13 -31.05 27.91 19.27
C LYS A 13 -29.90 26.96 19.01
N ASN A 14 -30.20 25.69 18.75
CA ASN A 14 -29.19 24.66 18.49
C ASN A 14 -29.77 23.43 17.78
N TYR A 15 -28.88 22.49 17.44
CA TYR A 15 -29.23 21.24 16.77
C TYR A 15 -30.19 20.34 17.55
N LYS A 16 -30.14 20.35 18.89
CA LYS A 16 -31.05 19.52 19.71
C LYS A 16 -32.48 20.03 19.58
N GLU A 17 -32.65 21.35 19.61
CA GLU A 17 -33.96 21.99 19.43
C GLU A 17 -34.51 21.74 18.02
N LEU A 18 -33.66 21.85 16.99
CA LEU A 18 -34.01 21.47 15.61
C LEU A 18 -34.49 20.01 15.53
N CYS A 19 -33.79 19.08 16.18
CA CYS A 19 -34.19 17.68 16.21
C CYS A 19 -35.51 17.45 16.96
N SER A 20 -35.74 18.14 18.07
CA SER A 20 -36.99 18.04 18.84
C SER A 20 -38.19 18.54 18.04
N VAL A 21 -38.06 19.69 17.37
CA VAL A 21 -39.13 20.26 16.54
C VAL A 21 -39.47 19.33 15.38
N LEU A 22 -38.46 18.75 14.74
CA LEU A 22 -38.63 17.86 13.59
C LEU A 22 -38.95 16.40 13.95
N ASP A 23 -39.06 16.09 15.24
CA ASP A 23 -39.24 14.74 15.78
C ASP A 23 -38.18 13.76 15.23
N MET A 24 -36.92 14.16 15.40
CA MET A 24 -35.74 13.42 14.96
C MET A 24 -34.86 13.01 16.14
N PRO A 25 -34.20 11.85 16.08
CA PRO A 25 -33.22 11.49 17.10
C PRO A 25 -32.00 12.41 17.02
N VAL A 26 -31.57 12.93 18.17
CA VAL A 26 -30.31 13.67 18.29
C VAL A 26 -29.15 12.72 18.04
N ARG A 27 -28.33 13.00 17.03
CA ARG A 27 -27.10 12.26 16.73
C ARG A 27 -25.88 13.17 16.80
N ASP A 28 -24.71 12.56 16.80
CA ASP A 28 -23.41 13.23 16.80
C ASP A 28 -22.55 12.86 15.57
N GLY A 29 -21.36 13.44 15.50
CA GLY A 29 -20.32 13.10 14.52
C GLY A 29 -20.81 13.06 13.07
N LYS A 30 -20.56 11.93 12.40
CA LYS A 30 -20.92 11.71 11.00
C LYS A 30 -22.43 11.59 10.79
N SER A 31 -23.12 10.99 11.76
CA SER A 31 -24.57 10.76 11.70
C SER A 31 -25.34 12.08 11.76
N LYS A 32 -24.88 13.04 12.56
CA LYS A 32 -25.40 14.42 12.57
C LYS A 32 -25.24 15.11 11.20
N LYS A 33 -24.08 15.00 10.58
CA LYS A 33 -23.84 15.59 9.24
C LYS A 33 -24.79 15.01 8.19
N LEU A 34 -25.02 13.70 8.23
CA LEU A 34 -25.95 13.03 7.32
C LEU A 34 -27.40 13.45 7.55
N GLN A 35 -27.82 13.65 8.80
CA GLN A 35 -29.16 14.16 9.11
C GLN A 35 -29.38 15.58 8.57
N LEU A 36 -28.39 16.46 8.73
CA LEU A 36 -28.46 17.82 8.19
C LEU A 36 -28.47 17.83 6.66
N GLN A 37 -27.71 16.95 6.00
CA GLN A 37 -27.74 16.81 4.54
C GLN A 37 -29.07 16.28 4.01
N ASP A 38 -29.69 15.33 4.72
CA ASP A 38 -31.01 14.82 4.34
C ASP A 38 -32.11 15.85 4.62
N LEU A 39 -31.97 16.66 5.67
CA LEU A 39 -32.86 17.79 5.98
C LEU A 39 -32.76 18.94 4.96
N ALA A 40 -31.57 19.20 4.45
CA ALA A 40 -31.34 20.22 3.41
C ALA A 40 -32.11 19.95 2.10
N ARG A 41 -32.69 18.74 1.95
CA ARG A 41 -33.57 18.39 0.83
C ARG A 41 -34.97 18.97 0.97
N PHE A 42 -35.36 19.30 2.19
CA PHE A 42 -36.70 19.76 2.54
C PHE A 42 -36.71 21.24 2.93
N VAL A 43 -35.59 21.77 3.44
CA VAL A 43 -35.52 23.11 4.01
C VAL A 43 -34.15 23.74 3.78
N GLU A 44 -34.12 25.01 3.37
CA GLU A 44 -32.90 25.82 3.39
C GLU A 44 -32.65 26.37 4.80
N LEU A 45 -31.54 25.96 5.41
CA LEU A 45 -31.12 26.43 6.74
C LEU A 45 -29.87 27.28 6.66
N THR A 46 -29.92 28.49 7.21
CA THR A 46 -28.73 29.30 7.43
C THR A 46 -28.26 29.16 8.88
N LYS A 47 -26.95 29.01 9.07
CA LYS A 47 -26.36 28.82 10.40
C LYS A 47 -25.69 30.11 10.84
N GLU A 48 -26.17 30.69 11.94
CA GLU A 48 -25.55 31.84 12.60
C GLU A 48 -25.02 31.41 13.98
N GLY A 49 -23.70 31.22 14.08
CA GLY A 49 -23.07 30.70 15.30
C GLY A 49 -23.59 29.30 15.66
N HIS A 50 -24.35 29.18 16.73
CA HIS A 50 -25.00 27.92 17.14
C HIS A 50 -26.45 27.78 16.68
N LYS A 51 -27.04 28.86 16.15
CA LYS A 51 -28.44 28.93 15.77
C LYS A 51 -28.66 28.46 14.33
N PHE A 52 -29.86 27.97 14.06
CA PHE A 52 -30.35 27.64 12.73
C PHE A 52 -31.55 28.53 12.41
N ILE A 53 -31.53 29.14 11.22
CA ILE A 53 -32.61 29.98 10.72
C ILE A 53 -33.19 29.28 9.49
N VAL A 54 -34.50 29.03 9.52
CA VAL A 54 -35.26 28.49 8.39
C VAL A 54 -35.47 29.61 7.38
N LYS A 55 -34.87 29.50 6.19
CA LYS A 55 -35.06 30.48 5.11
C LYS A 55 -36.27 30.15 4.26
N GLU A 56 -36.32 28.92 3.76
CA GLU A 56 -37.32 28.47 2.80
C GLU A 56 -37.62 27.00 3.07
N ILE A 57 -38.88 26.61 2.93
CA ILE A 57 -39.34 25.22 3.04
C ILE A 57 -39.77 24.79 1.65
N PHE A 58 -39.17 23.72 1.12
CA PHE A 58 -39.47 23.24 -0.23
C PHE A 58 -40.73 22.37 -0.23
N ASP A 59 -41.71 22.72 -1.07
CA ASP A 59 -42.94 21.93 -1.28
C ASP A 59 -42.65 20.53 -1.84
N VAL A 60 -41.64 20.44 -2.72
CA VAL A 60 -41.15 19.18 -3.29
C VAL A 60 -39.73 18.94 -2.80
N PRO A 61 -39.45 17.84 -2.09
CA PRO A 61 -38.12 17.55 -1.60
C PRO A 61 -37.12 17.37 -2.75
N ILE A 62 -35.94 17.99 -2.63
CA ILE A 62 -34.84 17.78 -3.58
C ILE A 62 -34.49 16.28 -3.61
N GLU A 63 -34.29 15.75 -4.81
CA GLU A 63 -34.02 14.33 -5.00
C GLU A 63 -32.75 13.90 -4.26
N LYS A 64 -32.79 12.72 -3.64
CA LYS A 64 -31.63 12.19 -2.92
C LYS A 64 -30.62 11.67 -3.93
N GLU A 65 -29.46 12.32 -4.03
CA GLU A 65 -28.31 11.71 -4.70
C GLU A 65 -27.80 10.49 -3.91
N ASP A 66 -28.41 9.32 -4.10
CA ASP A 66 -27.87 8.07 -3.57
C ASP A 66 -26.85 7.51 -4.56
N LYS A 67 -25.58 7.88 -4.37
CA LYS A 67 -24.42 7.36 -5.13
C LYS A 67 -24.24 5.83 -5.05
N ARG A 68 -25.12 5.11 -4.32
CA ARG A 68 -25.18 3.64 -4.26
C ARG A 68 -26.20 3.03 -5.23
N LYS A 69 -27.18 3.80 -5.72
CA LYS A 69 -28.27 3.32 -6.59
C LYS A 69 -27.95 3.33 -8.08
N ASP A 70 -26.84 3.96 -8.47
CA ASP A 70 -26.29 3.77 -9.81
C ASP A 70 -25.93 2.28 -9.98
N ALA A 71 -26.77 1.51 -10.66
CA ALA A 71 -26.46 0.11 -11.00
C ALA A 71 -25.13 -0.01 -11.78
N LYS A 72 -24.70 1.08 -12.45
CA LYS A 72 -23.40 1.22 -13.12
C LYS A 72 -22.25 1.66 -12.18
N LYS A 73 -22.54 2.20 -11.00
CA LYS A 73 -21.57 2.51 -9.93
C LYS A 73 -21.97 1.78 -8.65
N LYS A 74 -21.84 0.45 -8.68
CA LYS A 74 -21.69 -0.35 -7.46
C LYS A 74 -20.67 0.38 -6.55
N GLY A 75 -21.00 0.56 -5.27
CA GLY A 75 -20.29 1.49 -4.36
C GLY A 75 -18.76 1.31 -4.36
N ASN A 76 -18.00 2.33 -3.95
CA ASN A 76 -16.53 2.42 -4.05
C ASN A 76 -15.70 1.14 -3.80
N ASN A 77 -16.18 0.19 -2.99
CA ASN A 77 -15.55 -1.11 -2.77
C ASN A 77 -15.59 -2.06 -3.99
N SER A 78 -16.58 -1.95 -4.88
CA SER A 78 -16.72 -2.87 -6.01
C SER A 78 -15.84 -2.49 -7.20
N LYS A 79 -15.45 -1.22 -7.40
CA LYS A 79 -14.71 -0.79 -8.61
C LYS A 79 -13.44 -1.63 -8.79
N TYR A 80 -12.62 -1.71 -7.73
CA TYR A 80 -11.37 -2.48 -7.74
C TYR A 80 -11.59 -3.97 -7.53
N SER A 81 -12.60 -4.34 -6.76
CA SER A 81 -12.93 -5.74 -6.49
C SER A 81 -13.35 -6.47 -7.77
N ASN A 82 -14.09 -5.79 -8.65
CA ASN A 82 -14.55 -6.31 -9.93
C ASN A 82 -13.44 -6.38 -10.98
N ASP A 83 -12.37 -5.59 -10.86
CA ASP A 83 -11.23 -5.67 -11.78
C ASP A 83 -10.17 -6.68 -11.29
N ILE A 84 -9.87 -6.67 -9.98
CA ILE A 84 -8.77 -7.44 -9.39
C ILE A 84 -9.12 -8.91 -9.22
N GLN A 85 -10.31 -9.26 -8.71
CA GLN A 85 -10.67 -10.66 -8.44
C GLN A 85 -10.63 -11.51 -9.73
N PRO A 86 -11.27 -11.08 -10.82
CA PRO A 86 -11.05 -11.66 -12.14
C PRO A 86 -9.62 -11.94 -12.57
N LEU A 87 -8.73 -10.97 -12.44
CA LEU A 87 -7.34 -11.10 -12.84
C LEU A 87 -6.58 -12.09 -11.95
N ILE A 88 -6.94 -12.16 -10.65
CA ILE A 88 -6.43 -13.19 -9.75
C ILE A 88 -6.89 -14.56 -10.22
N LEU A 89 -8.19 -14.78 -10.40
CA LEU A 89 -8.75 -16.07 -10.84
C LEU A 89 -8.13 -16.55 -12.16
N ASP A 90 -8.02 -15.68 -13.16
CA ASP A 90 -7.37 -16.01 -14.44
C ASP A 90 -5.87 -16.33 -14.29
N THR A 91 -5.19 -15.70 -13.33
CA THR A 91 -3.80 -16.04 -13.02
C THR A 91 -3.70 -17.41 -12.36
N LEU A 92 -4.62 -17.74 -11.45
CA LEU A 92 -4.68 -19.04 -10.78
C LEU A 92 -5.05 -20.17 -11.74
N ALA A 93 -6.04 -19.96 -12.61
CA ALA A 93 -6.47 -20.95 -13.61
C ALA A 93 -5.36 -21.35 -14.60
N LYS A 94 -4.45 -20.41 -14.89
CA LYS A 94 -3.27 -20.59 -15.75
C LYS A 94 -2.09 -21.23 -15.02
N THR A 95 -2.16 -21.38 -13.71
CA THR A 95 -1.09 -21.98 -12.90
C THR A 95 -1.44 -23.44 -12.61
N GLU A 96 -0.56 -24.37 -12.98
CA GLU A 96 -0.87 -25.81 -12.92
C GLU A 96 -0.75 -26.43 -11.51
N LEU A 97 -0.05 -25.76 -10.58
CA LEU A 97 0.40 -26.36 -9.33
C LEU A 97 -0.65 -26.37 -8.20
N GLY A 98 -1.80 -25.71 -8.35
CA GLY A 98 -2.83 -25.59 -7.29
C GLY A 98 -2.40 -24.76 -6.06
N GLU A 99 -1.16 -24.30 -6.05
CA GLU A 99 -0.57 -23.43 -5.03
C GLU A 99 0.30 -22.32 -5.65
N LEU A 100 0.39 -21.20 -4.94
CA LEU A 100 1.15 -20.03 -5.37
C LEU A 100 1.69 -19.28 -4.14
N SER A 101 3.02 -19.13 -4.07
CA SER A 101 3.70 -18.40 -2.99
C SER A 101 4.48 -17.22 -3.55
N LEU A 102 3.98 -15.99 -3.35
CA LEU A 102 4.57 -14.78 -3.92
C LEU A 102 4.56 -13.57 -2.97
N PRO A 103 5.59 -12.71 -2.99
CA PRO A 103 5.52 -11.38 -2.39
C PRO A 103 4.48 -10.51 -3.07
N LEU A 104 3.89 -9.56 -2.31
CA LEU A 104 2.92 -8.58 -2.84
C LEU A 104 3.41 -7.90 -4.12
N SER A 105 4.66 -7.43 -4.15
CA SER A 105 5.22 -6.73 -5.33
C SER A 105 5.19 -7.59 -6.60
N ARG A 106 5.38 -8.91 -6.48
CA ARG A 106 5.30 -9.83 -7.63
C ARG A 106 3.86 -10.03 -8.07
N LEU A 107 2.93 -10.17 -7.14
CA LEU A 107 1.50 -10.24 -7.44
C LEU A 107 1.01 -8.97 -8.16
N LEU A 108 1.44 -7.78 -7.73
CA LEU A 108 1.09 -6.52 -8.40
C LEU A 108 1.59 -6.45 -9.86
N ILE A 109 2.79 -6.98 -10.14
CA ILE A 109 3.34 -7.07 -11.50
C ILE A 109 2.56 -8.10 -12.34
N LEU A 110 2.22 -9.26 -11.77
CA LEU A 110 1.41 -10.28 -12.47
C LEU A 110 0.05 -9.74 -12.89
N LEU A 111 -0.60 -8.98 -12.01
CA LEU A 111 -1.88 -8.34 -12.26
C LEU A 111 -1.76 -7.06 -13.11
N LYS A 112 -0.55 -6.65 -13.51
CA LYS A 112 -0.26 -5.42 -14.27
C LYS A 112 -0.77 -4.13 -13.60
N ILE A 113 -0.85 -4.13 -12.26
CA ILE A 113 -1.15 -2.93 -11.45
C ILE A 113 0.04 -1.98 -11.44
N VAL A 114 1.25 -2.54 -11.39
CA VAL A 114 2.51 -1.80 -11.43
C VAL A 114 3.41 -2.37 -12.52
N ASN A 115 4.38 -1.58 -12.99
CA ASN A 115 5.39 -2.04 -13.93
C ASN A 115 6.65 -2.55 -13.19
N ASP A 116 7.61 -3.08 -13.95
CA ASP A 116 8.86 -3.62 -13.40
C ASP A 116 9.70 -2.57 -12.64
N ASN A 117 9.64 -1.29 -13.04
CA ASN A 117 10.37 -0.22 -12.36
C ASN A 117 9.90 -0.06 -10.91
N TYR A 118 8.64 -0.39 -10.59
CA TYR A 118 8.14 -0.38 -9.21
C TYR A 118 8.93 -1.36 -8.31
N TYR A 119 9.22 -2.57 -8.81
CA TYR A 119 10.00 -3.56 -8.05
C TYR A 119 11.45 -3.09 -7.85
N TYR A 120 12.13 -2.73 -8.94
CA TYR A 120 13.54 -2.32 -8.86
C TYR A 120 13.72 -0.98 -8.15
N GLY A 121 12.77 -0.05 -8.31
CA GLY A 121 12.77 1.24 -7.64
C GLY A 121 12.58 1.10 -6.13
N LYS A 122 11.68 0.21 -5.67
CA LYS A 122 11.50 -0.08 -4.25
C LYS A 122 12.78 -0.65 -3.62
N ALA A 123 13.50 -1.49 -4.37
CA ALA A 123 14.76 -2.07 -3.92
C ALA A 123 15.90 -1.03 -3.82
N ASN A 124 15.84 0.06 -4.60
CA ASN A 124 16.89 1.07 -4.65
C ASN A 124 16.33 2.50 -4.75
N ILE A 125 15.70 2.95 -3.66
CA ILE A 125 15.14 4.31 -3.53
C ILE A 125 16.19 5.41 -3.79
N PRO A 126 17.45 5.32 -3.29
CA PRO A 126 18.46 6.33 -3.59
C PRO A 126 18.71 6.51 -5.09
N LYS A 127 18.76 5.40 -5.85
CA LYS A 127 18.97 5.47 -7.31
C LYS A 127 17.75 5.93 -8.05
N LEU A 128 16.55 5.55 -7.60
CA LEU A 128 15.30 6.07 -8.15
C LEU A 128 15.25 7.60 -7.99
N ALA A 129 15.53 8.11 -6.80
CA ALA A 129 15.54 9.55 -6.53
C ALA A 129 16.54 10.31 -7.42
N GLU A 130 17.71 9.73 -7.68
CA GLU A 130 18.70 10.27 -8.63
C GLU A 130 18.15 10.34 -10.06
N ILE A 131 17.53 9.26 -10.55
CA ILE A 131 16.95 9.20 -11.91
C ILE A 131 15.79 10.19 -12.06
N MET A 132 14.99 10.34 -11.00
CA MET A 132 13.80 11.18 -11.01
C MET A 132 14.09 12.65 -10.67
N GLU A 133 15.34 12.96 -10.31
CA GLU A 133 15.82 14.28 -9.90
C GLU A 133 14.96 14.90 -8.78
N MET A 134 14.73 14.11 -7.73
CA MET A 134 13.91 14.52 -6.58
C MET A 134 14.50 14.04 -5.26
N GLU A 135 14.01 14.59 -4.15
CA GLU A 135 14.40 14.13 -2.82
C GLU A 135 13.89 12.71 -2.53
N ARG A 136 14.68 11.93 -1.78
CA ARG A 136 14.31 10.57 -1.37
C ARG A 136 12.99 10.52 -0.57
N ALA A 137 12.69 11.58 0.18
CA ALA A 137 11.46 11.69 0.95
C ALA A 137 10.20 11.53 0.07
N PHE A 138 10.18 12.12 -1.14
CA PHE A 138 9.07 11.93 -2.10
C PHE A 138 8.91 10.47 -2.51
N CYS A 139 10.02 9.78 -2.81
CA CYS A 139 9.99 8.37 -3.16
C CYS A 139 9.47 7.50 -2.00
N TYR A 140 9.95 7.72 -0.78
CA TYR A 140 9.48 6.98 0.40
C TYR A 140 8.00 7.23 0.69
N ASP A 141 7.53 8.48 0.63
CA ASP A 141 6.10 8.80 0.81
C ASP A 141 5.22 8.11 -0.23
N PHE A 142 5.65 8.15 -1.49
CA PHE A 142 4.94 7.50 -2.60
C PHE A 142 4.84 6.00 -2.38
N TYR A 143 5.95 5.30 -2.13
CA TYR A 143 5.93 3.85 -1.93
C TYR A 143 5.11 3.46 -0.72
N PHE A 144 5.21 4.18 0.40
CA PHE A 144 4.40 3.89 1.58
C PHE A 144 2.90 4.00 1.27
N THR A 145 2.53 5.09 0.59
CA THR A 145 1.13 5.37 0.24
C THR A 145 0.59 4.38 -0.78
N ALA A 146 1.33 4.15 -1.86
CA ALA A 146 0.94 3.23 -2.92
C ALA A 146 0.87 1.79 -2.38
N HIS A 147 1.92 1.33 -1.68
CA HIS A 147 2.01 -0.04 -1.19
C HIS A 147 0.90 -0.39 -0.19
N SER A 148 0.61 0.49 0.77
CA SER A 148 -0.49 0.29 1.73
C SER A 148 -1.86 0.24 1.05
N ASN A 149 -2.10 1.09 0.05
CA ASN A 149 -3.34 1.08 -0.71
C ASN A 149 -3.48 -0.18 -1.57
N PHE A 150 -2.39 -0.62 -2.22
CA PHE A 150 -2.35 -1.85 -3.00
C PHE A 150 -2.58 -3.08 -2.14
N LYS A 151 -1.88 -3.18 -0.99
CA LYS A 151 -2.04 -4.26 -0.02
C LYS A 151 -3.50 -4.43 0.36
N ARG A 152 -4.15 -3.33 0.81
CA ARG A 152 -5.56 -3.33 1.20
C ARG A 152 -6.51 -3.79 0.09
N LYS A 153 -6.28 -3.36 -1.16
CA LYS A 153 -7.13 -3.76 -2.30
C LYS A 153 -6.97 -5.23 -2.64
N ILE A 154 -5.73 -5.70 -2.69
CA ILE A 154 -5.41 -7.11 -2.95
C ILE A 154 -6.01 -8.00 -1.85
N GLU A 155 -5.81 -7.65 -0.59
CA GLU A 155 -6.37 -8.40 0.54
C GLU A 155 -7.90 -8.35 0.56
N SER A 156 -8.51 -7.24 0.16
CA SER A 156 -9.97 -7.19 0.02
C SER A 156 -10.47 -8.16 -1.06
N ALA A 157 -9.76 -8.26 -2.19
CA ALA A 157 -10.08 -9.20 -3.26
C ALA A 157 -9.87 -10.66 -2.81
N LEU A 158 -8.71 -10.97 -2.22
CA LEU A 158 -8.39 -12.31 -1.69
C LEU A 158 -9.38 -12.73 -0.59
N ASN A 159 -9.75 -11.83 0.33
CA ASN A 159 -10.76 -12.11 1.36
C ASN A 159 -12.16 -12.34 0.78
N SER A 160 -12.49 -11.73 -0.35
CA SER A 160 -13.75 -12.01 -1.04
C SER A 160 -13.75 -13.43 -1.63
N LEU A 161 -12.67 -13.80 -2.31
CA LEU A 161 -12.50 -15.15 -2.87
C LEU A 161 -12.47 -16.21 -1.76
N LYS A 162 -11.76 -15.93 -0.66
CA LYS A 162 -11.71 -16.79 0.53
C LYS A 162 -13.07 -17.00 1.18
N ARG A 163 -13.89 -15.94 1.30
CA ARG A 163 -15.26 -16.04 1.84
C ARG A 163 -16.20 -16.86 0.97
N ARG A 164 -15.94 -16.92 -0.34
CA ARG A 164 -16.65 -17.79 -1.29
C ARG A 164 -16.05 -19.19 -1.38
N CYS A 165 -15.07 -19.52 -0.52
CA CYS A 165 -14.37 -20.81 -0.53
C CYS A 165 -13.61 -21.15 -1.82
N VAL A 166 -13.38 -20.19 -2.72
CA VAL A 166 -12.64 -20.42 -3.97
C VAL A 166 -11.14 -20.59 -3.72
N ILE A 167 -10.62 -19.92 -2.68
CA ILE A 167 -9.20 -19.98 -2.31
C ILE A 167 -9.03 -20.07 -0.79
N LYS A 168 -7.90 -20.61 -0.35
CA LYS A 168 -7.33 -20.33 0.97
C LYS A 168 -6.09 -19.48 0.77
N TYR A 169 -5.88 -18.49 1.64
CA TYR A 169 -4.63 -17.75 1.65
C TYR A 169 -4.19 -17.33 3.05
N LYS A 170 -2.86 -17.20 3.21
CA LYS A 170 -2.19 -16.72 4.41
C LYS A 170 -1.01 -15.81 4.05
N GLU A 171 -0.77 -14.80 4.89
CA GLU A 171 0.45 -14.00 4.87
C GLU A 171 1.49 -14.67 5.79
N ASN A 172 2.65 -15.05 5.26
CA ASN A 172 3.71 -15.75 5.99
C ASN A 172 5.06 -15.02 5.86
N THR A 173 5.85 -15.06 6.93
CA THR A 173 7.22 -14.56 6.94
C THR A 173 8.14 -15.61 6.33
N TYR A 174 8.91 -15.21 5.33
CA TYR A 174 9.95 -16.00 4.69
C TYR A 174 11.32 -15.44 5.04
N VAL A 175 12.30 -16.32 5.16
CA VAL A 175 13.70 -15.98 5.42
C VAL A 175 14.57 -16.43 4.27
N SER A 176 15.61 -15.64 4.00
CA SER A 176 16.81 -16.10 3.29
C SER A 176 17.85 -16.43 4.34
N VAL A 177 18.23 -17.70 4.43
CA VAL A 177 19.20 -18.20 5.41
C VAL A 177 20.51 -18.48 4.70
N ARG A 178 21.61 -18.11 5.34
CA ARG A 178 22.97 -18.50 4.93
C ARG A 178 23.24 -19.86 5.55
N GLU A 179 23.28 -20.89 4.73
CA GLU A 179 23.63 -22.24 5.16
C GLU A 179 24.92 -22.66 4.49
N LEU A 180 25.75 -23.41 5.21
CA LEU A 180 26.91 -24.07 4.62
C LEU A 180 26.40 -25.13 3.65
N ASP A 181 26.94 -25.12 2.44
CA ASP A 181 26.65 -26.15 1.45
C ASP A 181 27.50 -27.38 1.78
N GLU A 182 26.92 -28.36 2.48
CA GLU A 182 27.61 -29.58 2.92
C GLU A 182 28.10 -30.43 1.73
N ASP A 183 27.38 -30.41 0.61
CA ASP A 183 27.75 -31.18 -0.60
C ASP A 183 28.99 -30.58 -1.30
N LYS A 184 29.16 -29.24 -1.21
CA LYS A 184 30.29 -28.53 -1.80
C LYS A 184 31.44 -28.32 -0.82
N ASN A 185 31.18 -28.27 0.48
CA ASN A 185 32.18 -28.16 1.52
C ASN A 185 32.49 -29.55 2.08
N LYS A 186 33.27 -30.34 1.33
CA LYS A 186 33.71 -31.66 1.80
C LYS A 186 34.63 -31.51 3.01
N THR A 187 34.39 -32.33 4.02
CA THR A 187 35.37 -32.65 5.06
C THR A 187 36.24 -33.83 4.60
N ASP A 188 37.45 -33.95 5.13
CA ASP A 188 38.24 -35.17 4.94
C ASP A 188 37.62 -36.36 5.70
N ASP A 189 38.23 -37.54 5.55
CA ASP A 189 37.76 -38.80 6.15
C ASP A 189 37.77 -38.80 7.70
N ILE A 190 38.33 -37.75 8.32
CA ILE A 190 38.43 -37.56 9.78
C ILE A 190 37.40 -36.51 10.25
N GLY A 191 36.71 -35.84 9.34
CA GLY A 191 35.68 -34.83 9.63
C GLY A 191 36.22 -33.40 9.74
N ASP A 192 37.48 -33.17 9.36
CA ASP A 192 38.09 -31.85 9.35
C ASP A 192 37.85 -31.13 8.01
N TRP A 193 37.71 -29.80 8.04
CA TRP A 193 37.51 -28.99 6.84
C TRP A 193 38.77 -29.00 5.97
N VAL A 194 38.61 -29.24 4.66
CA VAL A 194 39.74 -29.23 3.72
C VAL A 194 40.30 -27.81 3.59
N ILE A 195 41.50 -27.60 4.13
CA ILE A 195 42.26 -26.34 4.06
C ILE A 195 42.91 -26.23 2.67
N THR A 196 42.76 -25.11 1.96
CA THR A 196 43.47 -24.89 0.69
C THR A 196 44.95 -24.60 0.93
N THR A 197 45.79 -24.77 -0.09
CA THR A 197 47.26 -24.56 -0.02
C THR A 197 47.72 -23.17 0.43
N ASP A 198 46.80 -22.23 0.68
CA ASP A 198 47.04 -20.88 1.18
C ASP A 198 46.50 -20.63 2.60
N ASP A 199 46.20 -21.70 3.36
CA ASP A 199 45.61 -21.66 4.71
C ASP A 199 44.23 -20.99 4.79
N SER A 200 43.51 -20.84 3.67
CA SER A 200 42.12 -20.36 3.66
C SER A 200 41.11 -21.51 3.62
N VAL A 201 39.98 -21.37 4.34
CA VAL A 201 38.84 -22.28 4.23
C VAL A 201 37.85 -21.66 3.24
N ASN A 202 37.78 -22.18 2.03
CA ASN A 202 36.79 -21.77 1.03
C ASN A 202 35.43 -22.41 1.35
N MET A 203 34.70 -21.86 2.33
CA MET A 203 33.33 -22.28 2.61
C MET A 203 32.35 -21.69 1.59
N VAL A 204 31.72 -22.56 0.80
CA VAL A 204 30.60 -22.21 -0.05
C VAL A 204 29.34 -22.07 0.82
N VAL A 205 28.82 -20.85 0.90
CA VAL A 205 27.58 -20.52 1.62
C VAL A 205 26.46 -20.38 0.60
N GLU A 206 25.47 -21.29 0.63
CA GLU A 206 24.27 -21.18 -0.20
C GLU A 206 23.16 -20.41 0.52
N ARG A 207 22.30 -19.74 -0.24
CA ARG A 207 21.09 -19.09 0.29
C ARG A 207 19.88 -19.98 0.09
N LYS A 208 19.32 -20.50 1.18
CA LYS A 208 18.03 -21.17 1.16
C LYS A 208 16.89 -20.20 1.42
N PHE A 209 15.78 -20.39 0.73
CA PHE A 209 14.57 -19.57 0.84
C PHE A 209 13.42 -20.43 1.34
N ARG A 210 12.92 -20.14 2.54
CA ARG A 210 11.82 -20.91 3.14
C ARG A 210 10.99 -20.07 4.10
N ILE A 211 9.88 -20.62 4.54
CA ILE A 211 9.10 -20.06 5.63
C ILE A 211 9.96 -19.96 6.90
N ALA A 212 9.78 -18.88 7.66
CA ALA A 212 10.46 -18.66 8.93
C ALA A 212 9.98 -19.68 9.96
N THR A 213 10.92 -20.23 10.71
CA THR A 213 10.62 -20.99 11.92
C THR A 213 10.16 -20.04 13.02
N LYS A 214 9.47 -20.56 14.04
CA LYS A 214 9.04 -19.75 15.20
C LYS A 214 10.20 -19.06 15.90
N GLU A 215 11.38 -19.67 15.92
CA GLU A 215 12.57 -19.05 16.53
C GLU A 215 13.13 -17.92 15.67
N GLU A 216 13.20 -18.10 14.35
CA GLU A 216 13.59 -17.03 13.42
C GLU A 216 12.60 -15.85 13.49
N GLU A 217 11.30 -16.10 13.61
CA GLU A 217 10.31 -15.03 13.83
C GLU A 217 10.57 -14.25 15.13
N ARG A 218 10.96 -14.93 16.21
CA ARG A 218 11.37 -14.25 17.47
C ARG A 218 12.65 -13.44 17.30
N GLN A 219 13.61 -13.95 16.52
CA GLN A 219 14.85 -13.23 16.22
C GLN A 219 14.56 -11.96 15.40
N ILE A 220 13.71 -12.07 14.38
CA ILE A 220 13.24 -10.93 13.58
C ILE A 220 12.54 -9.90 14.47
N LEU A 221 11.61 -10.33 15.34
CA LEU A 221 10.90 -9.43 16.25
C LEU A 221 11.86 -8.70 17.20
N LYS A 222 12.90 -9.40 17.72
CA LYS A 222 13.95 -8.80 18.55
C LYS A 222 14.76 -7.77 17.74
N ALA A 223 15.10 -8.06 16.49
CA ALA A 223 15.83 -7.16 15.61
C ALA A 223 15.04 -5.88 15.31
N GLU A 224 13.74 -6.00 14.99
CA GLU A 224 12.85 -4.87 14.76
C GLU A 224 12.69 -4.01 16.01
N LYS A 225 12.49 -4.65 17.18
CA LYS A 225 12.39 -3.92 18.46
C LYS A 225 13.69 -3.21 18.82
N TYR A 226 14.84 -3.82 18.53
CA TYR A 226 16.15 -3.20 18.69
C TYR A 226 16.28 -1.95 17.82
N ALA A 227 15.96 -2.05 16.52
CA ALA A 227 16.01 -0.92 15.60
C ALA A 227 15.09 0.24 16.02
N LEU A 228 13.88 -0.05 16.52
CA LEU A 228 12.99 0.98 17.07
C LEU A 228 13.62 1.71 18.26
N LYS A 229 14.23 0.98 19.20
CA LYS A 229 14.90 1.57 20.38
C LYS A 229 16.07 2.47 19.99
N GLU A 230 16.93 1.99 19.09
CA GLU A 230 18.09 2.76 18.61
C GLU A 230 17.70 4.06 17.90
N LEU A 231 16.56 4.05 17.22
CA LEU A 231 16.02 5.23 16.54
C LEU A 231 15.12 6.10 17.43
N GLY A 232 14.88 5.70 18.68
CA GLY A 232 14.03 6.46 19.61
C GLY A 232 12.52 6.40 19.31
N TYR A 233 12.06 5.41 18.53
CA TYR A 233 10.65 5.24 18.18
C TYR A 233 9.97 4.16 19.02
N THR A 234 8.66 4.33 19.25
CA THR A 234 7.85 3.32 19.95
C THR A 234 7.13 2.40 18.96
N TYR A 235 6.64 2.98 17.86
CA TYR A 235 5.83 2.31 16.85
C TYR A 235 6.49 2.36 15.48
N ILE A 236 6.37 1.27 14.72
CA ILE A 236 6.89 1.18 13.35
C ILE A 236 6.26 2.23 12.41
N THR A 237 5.05 2.70 12.71
CA THR A 237 4.37 3.76 11.95
C THR A 237 5.08 5.12 12.04
N GLU A 238 5.86 5.34 13.09
CA GLU A 238 6.62 6.58 13.29
C GLU A 238 7.87 6.60 12.39
N ILE A 239 8.55 5.45 12.23
CA ILE A 239 9.66 5.27 11.28
C ILE A 239 9.26 5.70 9.88
N VAL A 240 8.06 5.27 9.46
CA VAL A 240 7.52 5.63 8.15
C VAL A 240 7.29 7.13 8.07
N SER A 241 6.66 7.70 9.08
CA SER A 241 6.30 9.12 9.10
C SER A 241 7.51 10.06 9.12
N GLY A 242 8.63 9.60 9.71
CA GLY A 242 9.91 10.30 9.74
C GLY A 242 10.86 9.99 8.57
N TYR A 243 10.44 9.17 7.59
CA TYR A 243 11.27 8.76 6.45
C TYR A 243 12.57 8.01 6.82
N ASP A 244 12.61 7.39 8.01
CA ASP A 244 13.79 6.72 8.57
C ASP A 244 13.88 5.22 8.18
N TRP A 245 13.06 4.75 7.23
CA TRP A 245 13.00 3.34 6.83
C TRP A 245 14.36 2.75 6.43
N GLY A 246 15.21 3.56 5.78
CA GLY A 246 16.57 3.14 5.42
C GLY A 246 17.46 2.87 6.64
N ARG A 247 17.36 3.70 7.68
CA ARG A 247 18.11 3.52 8.93
C ARG A 247 17.56 2.35 9.73
N PHE A 248 16.23 2.22 9.78
CA PHE A 248 15.56 1.09 10.42
C PHE A 248 16.06 -0.24 9.85
N ASN A 249 16.01 -0.41 8.51
CA ASN A 249 16.51 -1.62 7.85
C ASN A 249 18.01 -1.86 8.12
N TRP A 250 18.80 -0.80 8.23
CA TRP A 250 20.23 -0.94 8.56
C TRP A 250 20.43 -1.51 9.97
N PHE A 251 19.73 -1.00 10.98
CA PHE A 251 19.80 -1.53 12.35
C PHE A 251 19.29 -2.97 12.44
N VAL A 252 18.18 -3.27 11.76
CA VAL A 252 17.64 -4.64 11.68
C VAL A 252 18.68 -5.58 11.06
N LYS A 253 19.25 -5.21 9.91
CA LYS A 253 20.28 -6.02 9.23
C LYS A 253 21.49 -6.23 10.13
N LYS A 254 21.98 -5.18 10.77
CA LYS A 254 23.13 -5.25 11.70
C LYS A 254 22.87 -6.19 12.88
N TYR A 255 21.63 -6.23 13.39
CA TYR A 255 21.25 -7.18 14.43
C TYR A 255 21.24 -8.62 13.91
N LEU A 256 20.67 -8.83 12.72
CA LEU A 256 20.55 -10.15 12.08
C LEU A 256 21.90 -10.73 11.60
N GLU A 257 22.95 -9.92 11.44
CA GLU A 257 24.31 -10.40 11.14
C GLU A 257 24.85 -11.41 12.17
N ARG A 258 24.27 -11.44 13.38
CA ARG A 258 24.59 -12.42 14.44
C ARG A 258 23.78 -13.71 14.35
N THR A 259 22.96 -13.85 13.32
CA THR A 259 22.06 -14.97 13.07
C THR A 259 22.35 -15.57 11.69
N SER A 260 21.75 -16.72 11.37
CA SER A 260 21.81 -17.29 10.03
C SER A 260 20.92 -16.54 9.01
N ILE A 261 20.04 -15.64 9.47
CA ILE A 261 19.10 -14.90 8.62
C ILE A 261 19.82 -13.78 7.88
N ALA A 262 19.92 -13.88 6.56
CA ALA A 262 20.44 -12.81 5.71
C ALA A 262 19.45 -11.65 5.57
N TYR A 263 18.18 -11.99 5.34
CA TYR A 263 17.06 -11.06 5.28
C TYR A 263 15.75 -11.84 5.38
N TYR A 264 14.67 -11.13 5.68
CA TYR A 264 13.32 -11.68 5.73
C TYR A 264 12.38 -10.81 4.90
N TYR A 265 11.27 -11.41 4.49
CA TYR A 265 10.26 -10.76 3.68
C TYR A 265 8.95 -11.53 3.77
N THR A 266 7.86 -10.89 3.37
CA THR A 266 6.53 -11.48 3.47
C THR A 266 6.04 -11.98 2.13
N LYS A 267 5.38 -13.15 2.12
CA LYS A 267 4.68 -13.71 0.97
C LYS A 267 3.22 -14.01 1.28
N TYR A 268 2.41 -14.01 0.24
CA TYR A 268 1.09 -14.63 0.25
C TYR A 268 1.21 -16.05 -0.27
N ASP A 269 0.78 -17.00 0.55
CA ASP A 269 0.63 -18.39 0.15
C ASP A 269 -0.86 -18.62 -0.13
N ILE A 270 -1.16 -18.92 -1.39
CA ILE A 270 -2.51 -19.08 -1.93
C ILE A 270 -2.65 -20.52 -2.41
N ILE A 271 -3.74 -21.18 -2.03
CA ILE A 271 -4.05 -22.56 -2.39
C ILE A 271 -5.49 -22.60 -2.93
N TRP A 272 -5.74 -23.36 -3.98
CA TRP A 272 -7.05 -23.48 -4.62
C TRP A 272 -7.23 -24.84 -5.29
N ASN A 273 -8.48 -25.22 -5.54
CA ASN A 273 -8.79 -26.30 -6.46
C ASN A 273 -8.99 -25.70 -7.85
N ARG A 274 -8.41 -26.33 -8.87
CA ARG A 274 -8.43 -25.78 -10.22
C ARG A 274 -9.84 -25.79 -10.82
N GLU A 275 -10.61 -26.83 -10.54
CA GLU A 275 -12.00 -26.98 -10.99
C GLU A 275 -12.86 -25.84 -10.45
N ASP A 276 -12.82 -25.57 -9.15
CA ASP A 276 -13.60 -24.50 -8.50
C ASP A 276 -13.24 -23.12 -9.07
N VAL A 277 -11.95 -22.86 -9.35
CA VAL A 277 -11.50 -21.60 -9.96
C VAL A 277 -12.00 -21.46 -11.40
N ILE A 278 -12.00 -22.54 -12.18
CA ILE A 278 -12.52 -22.53 -13.55
C ILE A 278 -14.04 -22.33 -13.52
N GLU A 279 -14.76 -23.03 -12.63
CA GLU A 279 -16.21 -22.85 -12.46
C GLU A 279 -16.57 -21.42 -12.04
N GLU A 280 -15.80 -20.80 -11.13
CA GLU A 280 -16.01 -19.40 -10.74
C GLU A 280 -15.78 -18.43 -11.91
N LEU A 281 -14.85 -18.74 -12.81
CA LEU A 281 -14.63 -17.98 -14.05
C LEU A 281 -15.74 -18.23 -15.09
N GLU A 282 -16.31 -19.43 -15.17
CA GLU A 282 -17.34 -19.77 -16.16
C GLU A 282 -18.76 -19.37 -15.74
N SER A 283 -19.06 -19.43 -14.44
CA SER A 283 -20.37 -19.10 -13.85
C SER A 283 -20.66 -17.60 -13.81
N ASP A 284 -19.63 -16.77 -13.79
CA ASP A 284 -19.77 -15.35 -14.07
C ASP A 284 -20.00 -15.22 -15.59
N ALA A 285 -21.27 -15.15 -16.03
CA ALA A 285 -21.75 -15.30 -17.42
C ALA A 285 -21.07 -14.41 -18.50
N ASN A 286 -20.08 -13.60 -18.12
CA ASN A 286 -19.24 -12.77 -18.96
C ASN A 286 -17.77 -13.23 -19.06
N PHE A 287 -17.38 -14.36 -18.45
CA PHE A 287 -16.02 -14.44 -17.92
C PHE A 287 -15.13 -15.62 -18.35
N LYS A 288 -15.23 -16.04 -19.62
CA LYS A 288 -14.03 -16.52 -20.31
C LYS A 288 -13.21 -15.29 -20.69
N LEU A 289 -12.16 -14.98 -19.91
CA LEU A 289 -11.24 -13.87 -20.21
C LEU A 289 -10.54 -14.11 -21.54
N SER A 290 -11.17 -13.68 -22.62
CA SER A 290 -10.48 -13.49 -23.88
C SER A 290 -9.28 -12.59 -23.64
N MET A 291 -8.21 -12.74 -24.42
CA MET A 291 -7.06 -11.86 -24.31
C MET A 291 -7.46 -10.37 -24.39
N LYS A 292 -8.51 -10.06 -25.16
CA LYS A 292 -9.09 -8.72 -25.27
C LYS A 292 -9.71 -8.24 -23.95
N ALA A 293 -10.63 -9.03 -23.37
CA ALA A 293 -11.27 -8.69 -22.10
C ALA A 293 -10.24 -8.54 -20.95
N ARG A 294 -9.20 -9.39 -20.95
CA ARG A 294 -8.11 -9.28 -19.97
C ARG A 294 -7.36 -7.97 -20.09
N LYS A 295 -7.06 -7.56 -21.32
CA LYS A 295 -6.39 -6.29 -21.59
C LYS A 295 -7.25 -5.10 -21.15
N GLU A 296 -8.55 -5.12 -21.47
CA GLU A 296 -9.50 -4.07 -21.06
C GLU A 296 -9.60 -3.95 -19.53
N LEU A 297 -9.66 -5.07 -18.80
CA LEU A 297 -9.63 -5.05 -17.33
C LEU A 297 -8.32 -4.47 -16.78
N GLN A 298 -7.18 -4.84 -17.37
CA GLN A 298 -5.88 -4.30 -16.96
C GLN A 298 -5.79 -2.79 -17.22
N GLU A 299 -6.29 -2.32 -18.36
CA GLU A 299 -6.32 -0.88 -18.71
C GLU A 299 -7.25 -0.11 -17.76
N ASN A 300 -8.45 -0.63 -17.50
CA ASN A 300 -9.39 -0.03 -16.55
C ASN A 300 -8.82 0.01 -15.12
N LEU A 301 -8.22 -1.10 -14.68
CA LEU A 301 -7.57 -1.17 -13.37
C LEU A 301 -6.41 -0.17 -13.27
N ASN A 302 -5.57 -0.08 -14.29
CA ASN A 302 -4.44 0.85 -14.31
C ASN A 302 -4.93 2.31 -14.23
N LYS A 303 -5.94 2.68 -15.04
CA LYS A 303 -6.59 4.00 -14.97
C LYS A 303 -7.14 4.30 -13.58
N ASN A 304 -7.85 3.34 -12.99
CA ASN A 304 -8.42 3.47 -11.64
C ASN A 304 -7.34 3.67 -10.58
N ILE A 305 -6.21 2.96 -10.71
CA ILE A 305 -5.07 3.07 -9.80
C ILE A 305 -4.38 4.43 -9.93
N ILE A 306 -4.19 4.94 -11.15
CA ILE A 306 -3.64 6.27 -11.41
C ILE A 306 -4.54 7.34 -10.79
N GLU A 307 -5.84 7.34 -11.11
CA GLU A 307 -6.83 8.27 -10.55
C GLU A 307 -6.81 8.27 -9.01
N MET A 308 -6.69 7.09 -8.41
CA MET A 308 -6.60 6.97 -6.96
C MET A 308 -5.35 7.62 -6.40
N LEU A 309 -4.17 7.32 -6.96
CA LEU A 309 -2.91 7.84 -6.44
C LEU A 309 -2.83 9.36 -6.59
N THR A 310 -3.27 9.90 -7.73
CA THR A 310 -3.40 11.35 -7.96
C THR A 310 -4.33 11.97 -6.91
N SER A 311 -5.53 11.41 -6.73
CA SER A 311 -6.49 11.93 -5.73
C SER A 311 -5.95 11.88 -4.30
N ILE A 312 -5.13 10.88 -3.95
CA ILE A 312 -4.50 10.81 -2.63
C ILE A 312 -3.45 11.90 -2.47
N ALA A 313 -2.61 12.14 -3.48
CA ALA A 313 -1.62 13.20 -3.46
C ALA A 313 -2.30 14.58 -3.30
N ASP A 314 -3.33 14.87 -4.09
CA ASP A 314 -4.10 16.12 -3.99
C ASP A 314 -4.65 16.34 -2.58
N LYS A 315 -5.27 15.30 -2.00
CA LYS A 315 -5.83 15.36 -0.64
C LYS A 315 -4.77 15.61 0.41
N LYS A 316 -3.57 15.04 0.26
CA LYS A 316 -2.45 15.27 1.19
C LYS A 316 -1.97 16.71 1.14
N GLN A 317 -1.77 17.26 -0.06
CA GLN A 317 -1.31 18.64 -0.21
C GLN A 317 -2.37 19.64 0.27
N LEU A 318 -3.64 19.46 -0.13
CA LEU A 318 -4.74 20.30 0.34
C LEU A 318 -4.88 20.26 1.87
N LYS A 319 -4.72 19.08 2.47
CA LYS A 319 -4.75 18.94 3.92
C LYS A 319 -3.59 19.69 4.57
N ALA A 320 -2.37 19.55 4.05
CA ALA A 320 -1.20 20.24 4.60
C ALA A 320 -1.31 21.76 4.49
N ILE A 321 -1.75 22.29 3.34
CA ILE A 321 -2.00 23.73 3.14
C ILE A 321 -3.04 24.25 4.14
N LYS A 322 -4.12 23.48 4.34
CA LYS A 322 -5.14 23.82 5.31
C LYS A 322 -4.60 23.85 6.74
N GLU A 323 -3.83 22.83 7.13
CA GLU A 323 -3.21 22.76 8.46
C GLU A 323 -2.21 23.92 8.68
N GLN A 324 -1.48 24.33 7.64
CA GLN A 324 -0.58 25.48 7.71
C GLN A 324 -1.34 26.79 7.94
N PHE A 325 -2.43 27.00 7.21
CA PHE A 325 -3.28 28.19 7.34
C PHE A 325 -4.00 28.25 8.71
N GLU A 326 -4.39 27.10 9.27
CA GLU A 326 -5.04 27.01 10.58
C GLU A 326 -4.04 27.16 11.76
N SER A 327 -2.73 27.08 11.51
CA SER A 327 -1.70 27.20 12.55
C SER A 327 -1.43 28.67 12.92
N ILE A 328 -1.48 28.98 14.21
CA ILE A 328 -1.27 30.35 14.75
C ILE A 328 0.12 30.90 14.39
N ASP A 329 1.11 30.02 14.32
CA ASP A 329 2.52 30.32 14.02
C ASP A 329 2.93 29.93 12.59
N GLY A 330 2.00 29.43 11.77
CA GLY A 330 2.27 28.95 10.42
C GLY A 330 3.10 27.65 10.33
N THR A 331 3.30 26.93 11.45
CA THR A 331 4.10 25.68 11.47
C THR A 331 3.29 24.41 11.21
N GLY A 332 2.00 24.55 10.93
CA GLY A 332 1.11 23.42 10.62
C GLY A 332 1.39 22.80 9.25
N GLY A 333 1.10 21.51 9.12
CA GLY A 333 1.27 20.75 7.87
C GLY A 333 2.68 20.15 7.73
N LYS A 334 2.78 19.02 7.02
CA LYS A 334 4.09 18.39 6.76
C LYS A 334 4.82 19.14 5.63
N ASP A 335 6.06 19.56 5.88
CA ASP A 335 6.93 20.26 4.91
C ASP A 335 6.96 19.62 3.52
N LEU A 336 7.06 18.29 3.47
CA LEU A 336 7.08 17.56 2.20
C LEU A 336 5.84 17.84 1.35
N TYR A 337 4.66 17.97 1.97
CA TYR A 337 3.38 18.16 1.28
C TYR A 337 3.11 19.62 0.95
N LEU A 338 3.74 20.55 1.69
CA LEU A 338 3.73 21.99 1.38
C LEU A 338 4.67 22.35 0.23
N ASN A 339 5.59 21.46 -0.12
CA ASN A 339 6.48 21.66 -1.27
C ASN A 339 5.68 21.84 -2.57
N LYS A 340 5.96 22.92 -3.30
CA LYS A 340 5.32 23.26 -4.58
C LYS A 340 5.44 22.15 -5.64
N ASP A 341 6.51 21.38 -5.60
CA ASP A 341 6.80 20.30 -6.54
C ASP A 341 6.20 18.96 -6.10
N PHE A 342 5.45 18.90 -4.98
CA PHE A 342 4.92 17.64 -4.44
C PHE A 342 4.02 16.88 -5.41
N LEU A 343 3.04 17.55 -6.03
CA LEU A 343 2.14 16.90 -7.00
C LEU A 343 2.90 16.53 -8.28
N HIS A 344 3.80 17.39 -8.75
CA HIS A 344 4.64 17.12 -9.92
C HIS A 344 5.53 15.90 -9.71
N ASN A 345 6.18 15.80 -8.55
CA ASN A 345 7.01 14.66 -8.18
C ASN A 345 6.20 13.38 -8.02
N ASN A 346 4.98 13.45 -7.47
CA ASN A 346 4.07 12.31 -7.44
C ASN A 346 3.66 11.86 -8.85
N GLN A 347 3.32 12.79 -9.73
CA GLN A 347 2.94 12.46 -11.12
C GLN A 347 4.11 11.80 -11.86
N LYS A 348 5.31 12.35 -11.74
CA LYS A 348 6.55 11.72 -12.25
C LYS A 348 6.71 10.26 -11.79
N LEU A 349 6.45 9.98 -10.52
CA LEU A 349 6.53 8.62 -9.97
C LEU A 349 5.41 7.70 -10.49
N ILE A 350 4.19 8.22 -10.66
CA ILE A 350 3.07 7.49 -11.29
C ILE A 350 3.44 7.09 -12.72
N ASP A 351 3.90 8.05 -13.52
CA ASP A 351 4.27 7.82 -14.91
C ASP A 351 5.41 6.81 -15.04
N MET A 352 6.37 6.84 -14.11
CA MET A 352 7.53 5.96 -14.11
C MET A 352 7.22 4.54 -13.62
N LEU A 353 6.38 4.39 -12.60
CA LEU A 353 6.25 3.14 -11.84
C LEU A 353 4.92 2.38 -12.07
N ILE A 354 3.90 3.08 -12.56
CA ILE A 354 2.54 2.55 -12.71
C ILE A 354 2.16 2.42 -14.18
N VAL A 355 2.48 3.42 -15.00
CA VAL A 355 2.10 3.42 -16.42
C VAL A 355 2.79 2.26 -17.16
N PRO A 356 2.06 1.41 -17.90
CA PRO A 356 2.64 0.22 -18.55
C PRO A 356 3.64 0.54 -19.66
N THR A 357 3.47 1.69 -20.32
CA THR A 357 4.32 2.16 -21.42
C THR A 357 5.57 2.90 -20.95
N ALA A 358 5.79 3.01 -19.64
CA ALA A 358 6.97 3.64 -19.08
C ALA A 358 8.26 2.99 -19.61
N ARG A 359 9.28 3.82 -19.86
CA ARG A 359 10.61 3.34 -20.24
C ARG A 359 11.12 2.38 -19.14
N LYS A 360 11.74 1.28 -19.54
CA LYS A 360 12.28 0.28 -18.61
C LYS A 360 13.65 0.73 -18.08
N TYR A 361 13.81 0.73 -16.76
CA TYR A 361 15.05 1.14 -16.09
C TYR A 361 15.70 0.03 -15.26
N LYS A 362 15.31 -1.24 -15.47
CA LYS A 362 15.83 -2.40 -14.72
C LYS A 362 17.35 -2.35 -14.51
N SER A 363 18.11 -2.27 -15.59
CA SER A 363 19.58 -2.29 -15.53
C SER A 363 20.20 -1.06 -14.86
N THR A 364 19.49 0.07 -14.84
CA THR A 364 19.95 1.31 -14.19
C THR A 364 19.60 1.32 -12.70
N LEU A 365 18.40 0.87 -12.34
CA LEU A 365 17.92 0.82 -10.95
C LEU A 365 18.64 -0.25 -10.12
N GLN A 366 19.15 -1.30 -10.75
CA GLN A 366 19.96 -2.32 -10.08
C GLN A 366 21.39 -1.84 -9.77
N LYS A 367 21.86 -0.72 -10.35
CA LYS A 367 23.21 -0.20 -10.09
C LYS A 367 23.27 0.57 -8.76
N PRO A 368 24.34 0.40 -7.97
CA PRO A 368 24.56 1.23 -6.79
C PRO A 368 24.77 2.70 -7.19
N VAL A 369 24.43 3.62 -6.28
CA VAL A 369 24.68 5.05 -6.47
C VAL A 369 26.20 5.29 -6.51
N LYS A 370 26.69 5.98 -7.53
CA LYS A 370 28.12 6.34 -7.63
C LYS A 370 28.44 7.37 -6.55
N THR A 371 29.06 6.96 -5.45
CA THR A 371 29.63 7.91 -4.48
C THR A 371 30.86 8.55 -5.08
N LYS A 372 30.87 9.89 -5.23
CA LYS A 372 32.11 10.63 -5.49
C LYS A 372 33.08 10.29 -4.34
N LYS A 373 34.18 9.60 -4.64
CA LYS A 373 35.28 9.35 -3.70
C LYS A 373 35.79 10.71 -3.21
N LYS A 374 35.35 11.17 -2.03
CA LYS A 374 36.17 12.07 -1.22
C LYS A 374 37.25 11.19 -0.59
N SER A 375 38.49 11.49 -0.90
CA SER A 375 39.68 10.85 -0.37
C SER A 375 39.77 11.08 1.13
N THR A 376 39.25 10.14 1.92
CA THR A 376 39.73 9.88 3.28
C THR A 376 39.76 8.37 3.47
N LYS A 377 40.96 7.86 3.74
CA LYS A 377 41.27 6.44 3.95
C LYS A 377 40.36 5.83 5.03
N LYS A 378 40.01 4.56 4.80
CA LYS A 378 39.24 3.61 5.63
C LYS A 378 37.72 3.88 5.74
N MET A 379 36.99 3.44 4.73
CA MET A 379 35.72 2.73 4.92
C MET A 379 35.63 1.61 3.88
N VAL A 380 35.44 0.40 4.40
CA VAL A 380 35.39 -0.87 3.66
C VAL A 380 34.28 -0.84 2.62
N GLU A 381 34.63 -1.24 1.41
CA GLU A 381 33.75 -1.40 0.27
C GLU A 381 32.61 -2.37 0.58
N ILE A 382 31.36 -1.96 0.35
CA ILE A 382 30.23 -2.89 0.18
C ILE A 382 29.62 -2.59 -1.18
N ASN A 383 30.23 -3.18 -2.21
CA ASN A 383 29.65 -3.22 -3.54
C ASN A 383 28.58 -4.31 -3.61
N SER A 384 27.41 -3.90 -4.09
CA SER A 384 26.44 -4.70 -4.88
C SER A 384 26.26 -6.17 -4.49
N LEU A 385 25.17 -6.48 -3.78
CA LEU A 385 24.57 -7.81 -3.79
C LEU A 385 23.28 -7.80 -4.61
N PRO A 386 22.98 -8.88 -5.36
CA PRO A 386 21.83 -8.96 -6.25
C PRO A 386 20.54 -9.11 -5.43
N PHE A 387 19.49 -8.38 -5.84
CA PHE A 387 18.12 -8.47 -5.34
C PHE A 387 17.15 -8.84 -6.46
#